data_AF-A0A1E3YC82-F1
#
_entry.id   AF-A0A1E3YC82-F1
#
_cell.length_a   1.000
_cell.length_b   1.000
_cell.length_c   1.000
_cell.angle_alpha   90.00
_cell.angle_beta   90.00
_cell.angle_gamma   90.00
#
_symmetry.space_group_name_H-M   'P 1'
#
loop_
_entity.id
_entity.type
_entity.pdbx_description
1 polymer ?
#
loop_
_entity_poly.entity_id
_entity_poly.type
_entity_poly.pdbx_seq_one_letter_code
_entity_poly.pdbx_strand_id
1 'polypeptide(L)'
;MSTITIAISENLREWISRKTQSGEYADSSDYVSDLIRRDQERSAKIAAMQTAVNAGLASGVGDRTADELFETARQQARTAGSG
;
A
#
# COMPACT_ATOMS: atom_id res chain seq x y z
N MET A 1 -13.22 -0.80 -22.29
CA MET A 1 -13.67 -0.48 -20.91
C MET A 1 -14.85 -1.37 -20.58
N SER A 2 -14.97 -1.77 -19.32
CA SER A 2 -16.14 -2.49 -18.81
C SER A 2 -17.04 -1.50 -18.07
N THR A 3 -18.35 -1.56 -18.31
CA THR A 3 -19.31 -0.65 -17.67
C THR A 3 -19.96 -1.35 -16.48
N ILE A 4 -20.04 -0.65 -15.35
CA ILE A 4 -20.75 -1.10 -14.15
C ILE A 4 -21.76 -0.01 -13.77
N THR A 5 -23.01 -0.39 -13.51
CA THR A 5 -24.04 0.51 -13.00
C THR A 5 -24.20 0.30 -11.50
N ILE A 6 -24.07 1.37 -10.72
CA ILE A 6 -24.21 1.35 -9.26
C ILE A 6 -25.16 2.45 -8.80
N ALA A 7 -25.93 2.18 -7.74
CA ALA A 7 -26.72 3.19 -7.06
C ALA A 7 -25.86 3.88 -5.98
N ILE A 8 -25.86 5.21 -5.99
CA ILE A 8 -25.14 6.04 -5.03
C ILE A 8 -26.07 7.13 -4.48
N SER A 9 -25.75 7.66 -3.30
CA SER A 9 -26.46 8.82 -2.77
C SER A 9 -26.19 10.08 -3.61
N GLU A 10 -27.10 11.04 -3.58
CA GLU A 10 -26.94 12.29 -4.34
C GLU A 10 -25.70 13.08 -3.89
N ASN A 11 -25.40 13.07 -2.59
CA ASN A 11 -24.19 13.69 -2.05
C ASN A 11 -22.90 13.13 -2.69
N LEU A 12 -22.84 11.80 -2.90
CA LEU A 12 -21.69 11.17 -3.55
C LEU A 12 -21.63 11.53 -5.04
N ARG A 13 -22.78 11.61 -5.72
CA ARG A 13 -22.84 12.08 -7.11
C ARG A 13 -22.26 13.48 -7.24
N GLU A 14 -22.71 14.43 -6.40
CA GLU A 14 -22.19 15.79 -6.40
C GLU A 14 -20.68 15.84 -6.10
N TRP A 15 -20.22 15.02 -5.15
CA TRP A 15 -18.80 14.92 -4.83
C TRP A 15 -17.96 14.48 -6.04
N ILE A 16 -18.39 13.41 -6.73
CA ILE A 16 -17.72 12.90 -7.93
C ILE A 16 -17.74 13.96 -9.04
N SER A 17 -18.87 14.63 -9.26
CA SER A 17 -18.98 15.71 -10.24
C SER A 17 -18.01 16.88 -9.98
N ARG A 18 -17.77 17.25 -8.72
CA ARG A 18 -16.78 18.29 -8.39
C ARG A 18 -15.35 17.86 -8.70
N LYS A 19 -15.04 16.56 -8.59
CA LYS A 19 -13.72 16.00 -8.90
C LYS A 19 -13.41 15.99 -10.39
N THR A 20 -14.42 15.86 -11.24
CA THR A 20 -14.24 15.97 -12.70
C THR A 20 -14.20 17.42 -13.14
N GLN A 21 -15.00 18.30 -12.52
CA GLN A 21 -14.99 19.75 -12.82
C GLN A 21 -13.67 20.44 -12.48
N SER A 22 -12.90 19.94 -11.50
CA SER A 22 -11.57 20.49 -11.20
C SER A 22 -10.53 20.17 -12.26
N GLY A 23 -10.84 19.32 -13.24
CA GLY A 23 -9.92 18.90 -14.31
C GLY A 23 -8.88 17.87 -13.87
N GLU A 24 -8.97 17.36 -12.63
CA GLU A 24 -8.07 16.30 -12.12
C GLU A 24 -8.39 14.94 -12.75
N TYR A 25 -9.64 14.72 -13.14
CA TYR A 25 -10.14 13.48 -13.75
C TYR A 25 -10.95 13.80 -15.00
N ALA A 26 -10.82 12.96 -16.03
CA ALA A 26 -11.51 13.17 -17.31
C ALA A 26 -13.03 12.95 -17.20
N ASP A 27 -13.44 11.98 -16.39
CA ASP A 27 -14.83 11.67 -16.10
C ASP A 27 -15.00 10.96 -14.75
N SER A 28 -16.25 10.65 -14.40
CA SER A 28 -16.60 9.98 -13.14
C SER A 28 -16.03 8.57 -13.05
N SER A 29 -15.92 7.86 -14.17
CA SER A 29 -15.42 6.48 -14.23
C SER A 29 -13.91 6.45 -13.98
N ASP A 30 -13.19 7.45 -14.48
CA ASP A 30 -11.75 7.63 -14.23
C ASP A 30 -11.48 7.86 -12.74
N TYR A 31 -12.23 8.79 -12.13
CA TYR A 31 -12.13 9.03 -10.68
C TYR A 31 -12.44 7.78 -9.84
N VAL A 32 -13.52 7.06 -10.16
CA VAL A 32 -13.90 5.83 -9.44
C VAL A 32 -12.85 4.73 -9.63
N SER A 33 -12.29 4.60 -10.82
CA SER A 33 -11.24 3.61 -11.11
C SER A 33 -9.96 3.89 -10.33
N ASP A 34 -9.57 5.16 -10.23
CA ASP A 34 -8.43 5.58 -9.40
C ASP A 34 -8.70 5.34 -7.90
N LEU A 35 -9.91 5.63 -7.41
CA LEU A 35 -10.27 5.32 -6.02
C LEU A 35 -10.14 3.81 -5.72
N ILE A 36 -10.65 2.95 -6.61
CA ILE A 36 -10.54 1.50 -6.46
C ILE A 36 -9.07 1.06 -6.45
N ARG A 37 -8.23 1.61 -7.34
CA ARG A 37 -6.80 1.30 -7.36
C ARG A 37 -6.11 1.70 -6.06
N ARG A 38 -6.39 2.90 -5.53
CA ARG A 38 -5.85 3.36 -4.23
C ARG A 38 -6.30 2.47 -3.08
N ASP A 39 -7.55 2.01 -3.10
CA ASP A 39 -8.06 1.07 -2.10
C ASP A 39 -7.36 -0.30 -2.16
N GLN A 40 -7.18 -0.84 -3.37
CA GLN A 40 -6.43 -2.09 -3.59
C GLN A 40 -4.97 -1.97 -3.11
N GLU A 41 -4.29 -0.88 -3.46
CA GLU A 41 -2.91 -0.62 -3.02
C GLU A 41 -2.81 -0.53 -1.49
N ARG A 42 -3.74 0.17 -0.84
CA ARG A 42 -3.79 0.28 0.62
C ARG A 42 -4.02 -1.09 1.26
N SER A 43 -4.99 -1.85 0.75
CA SER A 43 -5.30 -3.19 1.24
C SER A 43 -4.12 -4.15 1.08
N ALA A 44 -3.42 -4.09 -0.06
CA ALA A 44 -2.23 -4.88 -0.30
C ALA A 44 -1.08 -4.53 0.67
N LYS A 45 -0.86 -3.24 0.95
CA LYS A 45 0.15 -2.79 1.93
C LYS A 45 -0.17 -3.29 3.34
N ILE A 46 -1.45 -3.23 3.75
CA ILE A 46 -1.90 -3.74 5.05
C ILE A 46 -1.68 -5.25 5.14
N ALA A 47 -2.08 -5.99 4.12
CA ALA A 47 -1.90 -7.45 4.07
C ALA A 47 -0.41 -7.83 4.15
N ALA A 48 0.45 -7.16 3.37
CA ALA A 48 1.89 -7.39 3.40
C ALA A 48 2.49 -7.13 4.79
N MET A 49 2.07 -6.05 5.46
CA MET A 49 2.51 -5.73 6.82
C MET A 49 2.06 -6.81 7.81
N GLN A 50 0.79 -7.23 7.74
CA GLN A 50 0.26 -8.29 8.60
C GLN A 50 1.02 -9.60 8.41
N THR A 51 1.34 -9.97 7.16
CA THR A 51 2.16 -11.15 6.88
C THR A 51 3.55 -11.03 7.50
N ALA A 52 4.22 -9.88 7.37
CA ALA A 52 5.54 -9.65 7.95
C ALA A 52 5.52 -9.72 9.48
N VAL A 53 4.50 -9.13 10.12
CA VAL A 53 4.30 -9.19 11.58
C VAL A 53 4.06 -10.62 12.03
N ASN A 54 3.17 -11.36 11.36
CA ASN A 54 2.88 -12.75 11.69
C ASN A 54 4.12 -13.63 11.55
N ALA A 55 4.93 -13.43 10.50
CA ALA A 55 6.19 -14.14 10.33
C ALA A 55 7.19 -13.82 11.46
N GLY A 56 7.30 -12.56 11.87
CA GLY A 56 8.13 -12.14 13.00
C GLY A 56 7.68 -12.77 14.32
N LEU A 57 6.37 -12.76 14.61
CA LEU A 57 5.83 -13.40 15.82
C LEU A 57 6.06 -14.92 15.81
N ALA A 58 5.89 -15.58 14.67
CA ALA A 58 6.15 -17.01 14.52
C ALA A 58 7.64 -17.36 14.63
N SER A 59 8.55 -16.42 14.35
CA SER A 59 10.00 -16.64 14.46
C SER A 59 10.51 -16.69 15.90
N GLY A 60 9.68 -16.33 16.88
CA GLY A 60 10.05 -16.31 18.29
C GLY A 60 10.84 -15.06 18.68
N VAL A 61 11.22 -14.99 19.96
CA VAL A 61 12.02 -13.87 20.49
C VAL A 61 13.48 -14.10 20.13
N GLY A 62 14.13 -13.07 19.58
CA GLY A 62 15.56 -13.10 19.32
C GLY A 62 16.37 -12.77 20.57
N ASP A 63 17.48 -13.48 20.77
CA ASP A 63 18.37 -13.29 21.93
C ASP A 63 19.50 -12.28 21.68
N ARG A 64 19.62 -11.76 20.45
CA ARG A 64 20.70 -10.85 20.04
C ARG A 64 20.41 -9.42 20.46
N THR A 65 21.44 -8.74 20.94
CA THR A 65 21.43 -7.31 21.24
C THR A 65 21.43 -6.46 19.96
N ALA A 66 21.04 -5.19 20.09
CA ALA A 66 21.09 -4.25 18.97
C ALA A 66 22.50 -4.09 18.39
N ASP A 67 23.53 -4.05 19.24
CA ASP A 67 24.92 -3.90 18.81
C ASP A 67 25.38 -5.10 17.96
N GLU A 68 25.09 -6.33 18.39
CA GLU A 68 25.40 -7.55 17.63
C GLU A 68 24.70 -7.57 16.26
N LEU A 69 23.45 -7.08 16.20
CA LEU A 69 22.71 -6.95 14.94
C LEU A 69 23.35 -5.92 14.00
N PHE A 70 23.76 -4.76 14.51
CA PHE A 70 24.43 -3.73 13.71
C PHE A 70 25.81 -4.16 13.22
N GLU A 71 26.59 -4.85 14.06
CA GLU A 71 27.88 -5.41 13.66
C GLU A 71 27.72 -6.45 12.55
N THR A 72 26.75 -7.35 12.70
CA THR A 72 26.41 -8.35 11.66
C THR A 72 26.03 -7.68 10.34
N ALA A 73 25.17 -6.66 10.38
CA ALA A 73 24.74 -5.93 9.18
C ALA A 73 25.91 -5.21 8.48
N ARG A 74 26.83 -4.60 9.23
CA ARG A 74 28.02 -3.95 8.66
C ARG A 74 28.96 -4.95 8.00
N GLN A 75 29.14 -6.13 8.59
CA GLN A 75 29.96 -7.19 7.99
C GLN A 75 29.36 -7.67 6.66
N GLN A 76 28.04 -7.91 6.62
CA GLN A 76 27.33 -8.32 5.40
C GLN A 76 27.42 -7.28 4.27
N ALA A 77 27.28 -5.99 4.60
CA ALA A 77 27.40 -4.91 3.62
C ALA A 77 28.82 -4.82 3.02
N ARG A 78 29.87 -5.04 3.83
CA ARG A 78 31.26 -5.07 3.35
C ARG A 78 31.51 -6.24 2.41
N THR A 79 30.97 -7.42 2.72
CA THR A 79 31.12 -8.60 1.85
C THR A 79 30.34 -8.46 0.55
N ALA A 80 29.17 -7.82 0.56
CA ALA A 80 28.36 -7.61 -0.64
C ALA A 80 28.94 -6.56 -1.60
N GLY A 81 29.71 -5.58 -1.10
CA GLY A 81 30.40 -4.59 -1.92
C GLY A 81 31.78 -5.01 -2.43
N SER A 82 32.22 -6.24 -2.14
CA SER A 82 33.52 -6.77 -2.55
C SER A 82 33.41 -7.77 -3.72
N GLY A 83 32.27 -7.80 -4.42
CA GLY A 83 31.97 -8.69 -5.56
C GLY A 83 31.49 -7.93 -6.78
#